data_AF-A0A1W0XBY7-F1
#
_entry.id   AF-A0A1W0XBY7-F1
#
_cell.length_a   1.000
_cell.length_b   1.000
_cell.length_c   1.000
_cell.angle_alpha   90.00
_cell.angle_beta   90.00
_cell.angle_gamma   90.00
#
_symmetry.space_group_name_H-M   'P 1'
#
loop_
_entity.id
_entity.type
_entity.pdbx_description
1 polymer ?
#
loop_
_entity_poly.entity_id
_entity_poly.type
_entity_poly.pdbx_seq_one_letter_code
_entity_poly.pdbx_strand_id
1 'polypeptide(L)'
;MDPIQLQSCPNGCELQTGNNVCKVSPTTTPIEQTRIPWERRLPPLPFLWFLNLKTAPTTTPIEQTLILSTHSLRCGQSLFSEHLKTELAMQMDGNLVLYKLRENKKRGDAVWETGTSKLMVKAIEAMVLESGDLVLLDVNGEKVWKLGTAGMKYAGSDLLVLDAGYICLAINATCLWKSTD
;
A
#
# COMPACT_ATOMS: atom_id res chain seq x y z
N MET A 1 16.79 32.01 -24.86
CA MET A 1 17.16 31.47 -23.54
C MET A 1 16.28 32.17 -22.55
N ASP A 2 15.21 31.51 -22.12
CA ASP A 2 14.33 31.95 -21.05
C ASP A 2 14.14 30.76 -20.09
N PRO A 3 14.21 30.99 -18.76
CA PRO A 3 14.27 29.92 -17.78
C PRO A 3 12.90 29.29 -17.47
N ILE A 4 12.94 27.98 -17.27
CA ILE A 4 11.85 27.08 -16.91
C ILE A 4 11.28 27.48 -15.54
N GLN A 5 9.96 27.73 -15.49
CA GLN A 5 9.20 27.85 -14.25
C GLN A 5 9.08 26.47 -13.60
N LEU A 6 9.80 26.28 -12.48
CA LEU A 6 9.67 25.13 -11.59
C LEU A 6 8.40 25.29 -10.75
N GLN A 7 7.35 24.56 -11.11
CA GLN A 7 6.17 24.41 -10.27
C GLN A 7 6.47 23.44 -9.11
N SER A 8 6.46 24.00 -7.91
CA SER A 8 6.54 23.40 -6.58
C SER A 8 5.81 22.06 -6.42
N CYS A 9 6.49 21.09 -5.79
CA CYS A 9 5.87 19.92 -5.15
C CYS A 9 5.60 20.26 -3.67
N PRO A 10 4.39 20.00 -3.11
CA PRO A 10 4.16 20.19 -1.69
C PRO A 10 4.69 18.98 -0.90
N ASN A 11 5.25 19.29 0.26
CA ASN A 11 5.63 18.39 1.37
C ASN A 11 7.11 17.95 1.42
N GLY A 12 7.94 18.90 1.89
CA GLY A 12 8.87 18.70 3.01
C GLY A 12 9.73 17.43 3.00
N CYS A 13 10.86 17.49 2.28
CA CYS A 13 12.05 16.71 2.60
C CYS A 13 13.20 17.71 2.77
N GLU A 14 13.63 17.97 4.00
CA GLU A 14 14.84 18.75 4.26
C GLU A 14 16.02 17.83 4.54
N LEU A 15 17.10 18.07 3.80
CA LEU A 15 18.39 17.40 3.88
C LEU A 15 19.09 17.82 5.18
N GLN A 16 19.50 16.84 6.00
CA GLN A 16 20.39 17.10 7.13
C GLN A 16 21.80 17.42 6.61
N THR A 17 22.23 18.68 6.76
CA THR A 17 23.65 19.04 6.80
C THR A 17 23.86 20.25 7.71
N GLY A 18 24.78 20.13 8.68
CA GLY A 18 25.58 21.26 9.14
C GLY A 18 25.09 22.00 10.39
N ASN A 19 25.78 21.72 11.50
CA ASN A 19 26.01 22.53 12.69
C ASN A 19 25.60 24.01 12.58
N ASN A 20 24.74 24.49 13.49
CA ASN A 20 24.79 25.85 14.04
C ASN A 20 24.15 25.89 15.43
N VAL A 21 25.02 26.10 16.42
CA VAL A 21 24.73 26.30 17.84
C VAL A 21 24.20 27.71 18.05
N CYS A 22 23.05 27.84 18.71
CA CYS A 22 22.60 29.12 19.28
C CYS A 22 22.74 29.07 20.81
N LYS A 23 23.63 29.93 21.31
CA LYS A 23 23.90 30.17 22.74
C LYS A 23 22.75 30.92 23.40
N VAL A 24 22.41 30.52 24.63
CA VAL A 24 21.90 31.41 25.68
C VAL A 24 22.50 30.98 27.01
N SER A 25 22.97 31.94 27.79
CA SER A 25 23.46 31.78 29.18
C SER A 25 23.15 33.07 29.94
N PRO A 26 23.25 33.09 31.28
CA PRO A 26 22.23 32.61 32.21
C PRO A 26 21.80 33.74 33.17
N THR A 27 20.73 33.58 33.97
CA THR A 27 20.66 34.10 35.35
C THR A 27 19.56 33.40 36.14
N THR A 28 19.99 32.81 37.25
CA THR A 28 19.34 32.10 38.35
C THR A 28 18.36 32.97 39.17
N THR A 29 17.36 32.43 39.88
CA THR A 29 17.47 31.98 41.30
C THR A 29 16.16 31.30 41.81
N PRO A 30 16.15 30.63 43.00
CA PRO A 30 15.57 29.29 43.19
C PRO A 30 14.39 29.23 44.17
N ILE A 31 13.65 28.10 44.15
CA ILE A 31 12.89 27.47 45.26
C ILE A 31 12.12 26.27 44.65
N GLU A 32 11.77 25.18 45.31
CA GLU A 32 12.23 24.45 46.49
C GLU A 32 11.60 23.05 46.33
N GLN A 33 12.31 22.06 46.83
CA GLN A 33 12.15 20.65 46.61
C GLN A 33 10.92 20.07 47.32
N THR A 34 10.02 19.39 46.60
CA THR A 34 9.16 18.36 47.23
C THR A 34 9.00 17.10 46.37
N ARG A 35 9.50 16.02 46.98
CA ARG A 35 9.52 14.59 46.65
C ARG A 35 8.37 14.03 45.82
N ILE A 36 8.74 13.17 44.86
CA ILE A 36 7.91 12.10 44.30
C ILE A 36 7.77 10.98 45.36
N PRO A 37 6.57 10.42 45.57
CA PRO A 37 6.44 9.04 45.99
C PRO A 37 5.91 8.18 44.82
N TRP A 38 6.70 7.17 44.52
CA TRP A 38 6.43 6.00 43.70
C TRP A 38 5.23 5.19 44.25
N GLU A 39 4.63 4.38 43.38
CA GLU A 39 3.61 3.34 43.62
C GLU A 39 2.14 3.72 43.70
N ARG A 40 1.41 3.39 42.61
CA ARG A 40 0.07 2.80 42.72
C ARG A 40 0.11 1.42 42.08
N ARG A 41 -0.04 0.41 42.93
CA ARG A 41 -0.18 -1.01 42.58
C ARG A 41 -1.56 -1.24 41.97
N LEU A 42 -1.61 -2.00 40.88
CA LEU A 42 -2.85 -2.51 40.28
C LEU A 42 -3.40 -3.66 41.16
N PRO A 43 -4.73 -3.75 41.38
CA PRO A 43 -5.31 -4.88 42.12
C PRO A 43 -5.37 -6.16 41.27
N PRO A 44 -5.27 -7.35 41.88
CA PRO A 44 -5.42 -8.62 41.17
C PRO A 44 -6.90 -8.90 40.87
N LEU A 45 -7.21 -9.22 39.61
CA LEU A 45 -8.54 -9.71 39.19
C LEU A 45 -8.71 -11.18 39.62
N PRO A 46 -9.87 -11.59 40.19
CA PRO A 46 -10.10 -12.97 40.57
C PRO A 46 -10.46 -13.86 39.37
N PHE A 47 -9.89 -15.06 39.37
CA PHE A 47 -10.14 -16.15 38.44
C PHE A 47 -11.52 -16.79 38.68
N LEU A 48 -12.41 -16.84 37.68
CA LEU A 48 -13.48 -17.86 37.60
C LEU A 48 -13.83 -18.26 36.14
N TRP A 49 -13.36 -19.45 35.76
CA TRP A 49 -13.94 -20.55 34.96
C TRP A 49 -14.73 -20.30 33.64
N PHE A 50 -14.10 -20.75 32.55
CA PHE A 50 -14.59 -21.27 31.26
C PHE A 50 -15.98 -20.82 30.77
N LEU A 51 -16.01 -19.76 29.95
CA LEU A 51 -17.00 -19.70 28.88
C LEU A 51 -16.46 -20.52 27.71
N ASN A 52 -17.27 -21.46 27.27
CA ASN A 52 -17.06 -22.27 26.07
C ASN A 52 -17.03 -21.31 24.86
N LEU A 53 -15.85 -20.80 24.48
CA LEU A 53 -15.69 -20.21 23.16
C LEU A 53 -15.76 -21.37 22.18
N LYS A 54 -16.99 -21.64 21.70
CA LYS A 54 -17.18 -22.30 20.43
C LYS A 54 -16.31 -21.52 19.46
N THR A 55 -15.21 -22.12 19.03
CA THR A 55 -14.27 -21.51 18.10
C THR A 55 -15.09 -20.97 16.93
N ALA A 56 -15.30 -19.66 16.91
CA ALA A 56 -15.76 -19.01 15.70
C ALA A 56 -14.69 -19.34 14.65
N PRO A 57 -15.06 -19.75 13.42
CA PRO A 57 -14.06 -19.86 12.38
C PRO A 57 -13.34 -18.52 12.34
N THR A 58 -12.02 -18.55 12.47
CA THR A 58 -11.18 -17.38 12.23
C THR A 58 -11.34 -17.05 10.75
N THR A 59 -12.38 -16.31 10.41
CA THR A 59 -12.38 -15.52 9.18
C THR A 59 -11.35 -14.45 9.48
N THR A 60 -10.09 -14.73 9.16
CA THR A 60 -9.01 -13.76 9.26
C THR A 60 -9.52 -12.52 8.53
N PRO A 61 -9.70 -11.37 9.21
CA PRO A 61 -9.94 -10.15 8.48
C PRO A 61 -8.76 -10.03 7.54
N ILE A 62 -9.04 -9.92 6.24
CA ILE A 62 -8.05 -9.53 5.24
C ILE A 62 -7.30 -8.32 5.82
N GLU A 63 -6.07 -8.58 6.30
CA GLU A 63 -5.16 -7.55 6.79
C GLU A 63 -5.07 -6.48 5.70
N GLN A 64 -5.20 -5.25 6.15
CA GLN A 64 -5.95 -4.19 5.50
C GLN A 64 -5.24 -3.80 4.22
N THR A 65 -5.90 -4.05 3.11
CA THR A 65 -5.30 -3.95 1.79
C THR A 65 -5.35 -2.52 1.26
N LEU A 66 -4.29 -2.03 0.61
CA LEU A 66 -4.35 -0.78 -0.16
C LEU A 66 -5.25 -0.99 -1.37
N ILE A 67 -6.25 -0.13 -1.52
CA ILE A 67 -7.31 -0.23 -2.51
C ILE A 67 -6.98 0.67 -3.70
N LEU A 68 -6.86 0.09 -4.89
CA LEU A 68 -7.00 0.81 -6.15
C LEU A 68 -8.50 0.93 -6.43
N SER A 69 -9.15 1.86 -5.73
CA SER A 69 -10.51 2.29 -6.06
C SER A 69 -10.38 3.55 -6.90
N THR A 70 -10.93 3.46 -8.12
CA THR A 70 -11.13 4.55 -9.11
C THR A 70 -9.90 5.28 -9.64
N HIS A 71 -8.70 5.02 -9.13
CA HIS A 71 -7.45 5.55 -9.68
C HIS A 71 -6.82 4.55 -10.64
N SER A 72 -5.97 5.01 -11.53
CA SER A 72 -5.18 4.15 -12.40
C SER A 72 -3.72 4.15 -11.98
N LEU A 73 -3.02 3.06 -12.28
CA LEU A 73 -1.60 2.93 -12.02
C LEU A 73 -0.84 3.18 -13.31
N ARG A 74 -0.13 4.31 -13.40
CA ARG A 74 0.66 4.67 -14.58
C ARG A 74 2.04 4.02 -14.55
N CYS A 75 2.68 3.90 -15.70
CA CYS A 75 4.05 3.44 -15.82
C CYS A 75 5.00 4.16 -14.85
N GLY A 76 5.84 3.38 -14.18
CA GLY A 76 6.74 3.84 -13.11
C GLY A 76 6.10 3.92 -11.73
N GLN A 77 4.76 3.82 -11.62
CA GLN A 77 4.07 3.80 -10.35
C GLN A 77 3.90 2.38 -9.83
N SER A 78 3.78 2.28 -8.50
CA SER A 78 3.54 1.04 -7.80
C SER A 78 2.48 1.23 -6.72
N LEU A 79 1.71 0.17 -6.50
CA LEU A 79 0.98 -0.05 -5.27
C LEU A 79 1.74 -1.02 -4.38
N PHE A 80 1.56 -0.85 -3.07
CA PHE A 80 2.12 -1.74 -2.08
C PHE A 80 1.01 -2.34 -1.22
N SER A 81 1.21 -3.56 -0.76
CA SER A 81 0.42 -4.07 0.35
C SER A 81 0.76 -3.31 1.65
N GLU A 82 -0.15 -3.31 2.61
CA GLU A 82 -0.04 -2.53 3.85
C GLU A 82 1.27 -2.76 4.61
N HIS A 83 1.69 -4.02 4.78
CA HIS A 83 2.93 -4.33 5.50
C HIS A 83 4.18 -4.31 4.60
N LEU A 84 4.06 -3.79 3.38
CA LEU A 84 5.12 -3.73 2.37
C LEU A 84 5.78 -5.11 2.16
N LYS A 85 4.97 -6.17 2.05
CA LYS A 85 5.43 -7.51 1.65
C LYS A 85 5.27 -7.76 0.17
N THR A 86 4.44 -6.97 -0.52
CA THR A 86 4.23 -7.08 -1.96
C THR A 86 4.14 -5.71 -2.61
N GLU A 87 4.51 -5.67 -3.88
CA GLU A 87 4.46 -4.49 -4.73
C GLU A 87 3.84 -4.88 -6.07
N LEU A 88 2.73 -4.24 -6.44
CA LEU A 88 2.20 -4.29 -7.80
C LEU A 88 2.73 -3.07 -8.56
N ALA A 89 3.58 -3.31 -9.55
CA ALA A 89 4.26 -2.27 -10.30
C ALA A 89 3.79 -2.24 -11.76
N MET A 90 3.36 -1.07 -12.23
CA MET A 90 3.21 -0.81 -13.66
C MET A 90 4.57 -0.38 -14.20
N GLN A 91 5.27 -1.28 -14.87
CA GLN A 91 6.65 -1.09 -15.29
C GLN A 91 6.76 -0.24 -16.57
N MET A 92 7.87 0.46 -16.75
CA MET A 92 8.11 1.30 -17.94
C MET A 92 8.15 0.53 -19.26
N ASP A 93 8.37 -0.79 -19.21
CA ASP A 93 8.34 -1.66 -20.40
C ASP A 93 6.92 -2.09 -20.81
N GLY A 94 5.91 -1.63 -20.07
CA GLY A 94 4.50 -1.93 -20.30
C GLY A 94 3.99 -3.19 -19.61
N ASN A 95 4.77 -3.80 -18.70
CA ASN A 95 4.35 -4.96 -17.93
C ASN A 95 3.73 -4.55 -16.59
N LEU A 96 2.62 -5.17 -16.19
CA LEU A 96 2.10 -5.07 -14.84
C LEU A 96 2.56 -6.31 -14.06
N VAL A 97 3.34 -6.10 -13.00
CA VAL A 97 4.00 -7.21 -12.28
C VAL A 97 3.77 -7.09 -10.78
N LEU A 98 3.38 -8.21 -10.16
CA LEU A 98 3.33 -8.36 -8.72
C LEU A 98 4.62 -9.00 -8.21
N TYR A 99 5.33 -8.27 -7.35
CA TYR A 99 6.54 -8.72 -6.68
C TYR A 99 6.27 -9.05 -5.22
N LYS A 100 6.92 -10.10 -4.71
CA LYS A 100 7.19 -10.23 -3.28
C LYS A 100 8.39 -9.36 -2.92
N LEU A 101 8.24 -8.54 -1.88
CA LEU A 101 9.32 -7.72 -1.35
C LEU A 101 10.17 -8.51 -0.37
N ARG A 102 11.48 -8.30 -0.42
CA ARG A 102 12.44 -8.85 0.54
C ARG A 102 12.43 -8.02 1.82
N GLU A 103 13.11 -8.51 2.86
CA GLU A 103 13.23 -7.80 4.15
C GLU A 103 13.75 -6.36 3.99
N ASN A 104 14.67 -6.13 3.05
CA ASN A 104 15.21 -4.81 2.73
C ASN A 104 14.28 -3.95 1.83
N LYS A 105 13.01 -4.35 1.69
CA LYS A 105 11.97 -3.69 0.88
C LYS A 105 12.30 -3.55 -0.61
N LYS A 106 13.29 -4.28 -1.12
CA LYS A 106 13.55 -4.37 -2.56
C LYS A 106 12.71 -5.47 -3.19
N ARG A 107 12.42 -5.31 -4.48
CA ARG A 107 11.78 -6.33 -5.32
C ARG A 107 12.54 -7.65 -5.22
N GLY A 108 11.80 -8.70 -4.86
CA GLY A 108 12.22 -10.09 -4.91
C GLY A 108 11.59 -10.78 -6.10
N ASP A 109 10.93 -11.91 -5.83
CA ASP A 109 10.37 -12.76 -6.87
C ASP A 109 9.11 -12.13 -7.48
N ALA A 110 9.01 -12.16 -8.81
CA ALA A 110 7.76 -11.91 -9.51
C ALA A 110 6.83 -13.11 -9.31
N VAL A 111 5.67 -12.88 -8.70
CA VAL A 111 4.70 -13.94 -8.39
C VAL A 111 3.50 -13.94 -9.33
N TRP A 112 3.28 -12.85 -10.06
CA TRP A 112 2.29 -12.75 -11.13
C TRP A 112 2.68 -11.62 -12.09
N GLU A 113 2.37 -11.76 -13.38
CA GLU A 113 2.58 -10.70 -14.39
C GLU A 113 1.59 -10.81 -15.56
N THR A 114 1.39 -9.71 -16.28
CA THR A 114 0.56 -9.68 -17.50
C THR A 114 1.29 -10.19 -18.75
N GLY A 115 2.62 -10.26 -18.73
CA GLY A 115 3.44 -10.72 -19.86
C GLY A 115 3.49 -9.73 -21.03
N THR A 116 3.19 -8.46 -20.78
CA THR A 116 3.01 -7.43 -21.82
C THR A 116 4.29 -6.67 -22.16
N SER A 117 5.40 -6.97 -21.47
CA SER A 117 6.73 -6.37 -21.71
C SER A 117 7.24 -6.53 -23.15
N LYS A 118 6.80 -7.56 -23.87
CA LYS A 118 7.23 -7.86 -25.25
C LYS A 118 6.30 -7.32 -26.32
N LEU A 119 5.18 -6.69 -25.96
CA LEU A 119 4.28 -6.09 -26.93
C LEU A 119 4.94 -4.88 -27.61
N MET A 120 4.64 -4.69 -28.91
CA MET A 120 5.11 -3.53 -29.67
C MET A 120 4.47 -2.24 -29.14
N VAL A 121 3.15 -2.26 -28.93
CA VAL A 121 2.42 -1.17 -28.30
C VAL A 121 2.51 -1.33 -26.78
N LYS A 122 3.02 -0.30 -26.10
CA LYS A 122 3.23 -0.33 -24.65
C LYS A 122 2.02 0.14 -23.90
N ALA A 123 1.62 -0.64 -22.89
CA ALA A 123 0.74 -0.14 -21.85
C ALA A 123 1.43 0.98 -21.10
N ILE A 124 0.70 2.07 -20.83
CA ILE A 124 1.15 3.17 -19.97
C ILE A 124 0.36 3.25 -18.66
N GLU A 125 -0.74 2.51 -18.57
CA GLU A 125 -1.73 2.65 -17.52
C GLU A 125 -2.44 1.32 -17.25
N ALA A 126 -2.59 0.96 -15.98
CA ALA A 126 -3.43 -0.13 -15.50
C ALA A 126 -4.64 0.42 -14.74
N MET A 127 -5.83 -0.10 -15.03
CA MET A 127 -7.06 0.40 -14.42
C MET A 127 -8.09 -0.72 -14.29
N VAL A 128 -8.86 -0.71 -13.20
CA VAL A 128 -10.11 -1.49 -13.12
C VAL A 128 -11.25 -0.65 -13.65
N LEU A 129 -11.93 -1.15 -14.69
CA LEU A 129 -13.10 -0.50 -15.26
C LEU A 129 -14.34 -0.73 -14.39
N GLU A 130 -15.36 0.11 -14.57
CA GLU A 130 -16.67 -0.06 -13.91
C GLU A 130 -17.29 -1.44 -14.15
N SER A 131 -16.99 -2.05 -15.31
CA SER A 131 -17.40 -3.42 -15.64
C SER A 131 -16.74 -4.51 -14.79
N GLY A 132 -15.76 -4.16 -13.95
CA GLY A 132 -14.99 -5.12 -13.15
C GLY A 132 -13.79 -5.73 -13.88
N ASP A 133 -13.44 -5.22 -15.07
CA ASP A 133 -12.32 -5.74 -15.85
C ASP A 133 -11.04 -4.95 -15.51
N LEU A 134 -9.97 -5.66 -15.15
CA LEU A 134 -8.64 -5.05 -15.06
C LEU A 134 -8.06 -4.97 -16.47
N VAL A 135 -7.76 -3.75 -16.93
CA VAL A 135 -7.24 -3.49 -18.27
C VAL A 135 -5.90 -2.77 -18.22
N LEU A 136 -5.08 -3.01 -19.23
CA LEU A 136 -3.93 -2.17 -19.53
C LEU A 136 -4.21 -1.36 -20.79
N LEU A 137 -3.95 -0.06 -20.72
CA LEU A 137 -4.21 0.91 -21.77
C LEU A 137 -2.90 1.48 -22.34
N ASP A 138 -2.86 1.73 -23.63
CA ASP A 138 -1.77 2.46 -24.29
C ASP A 138 -1.92 3.98 -24.15
N VAL A 139 -1.01 4.74 -24.79
CA VAL A 139 -1.00 6.21 -24.76
C VAL A 139 -2.24 6.85 -25.39
N ASN A 140 -2.94 6.13 -26.26
CA ASN A 140 -4.17 6.59 -26.90
C ASN A 140 -5.43 6.18 -26.11
N GLY A 141 -5.26 5.44 -25.00
CA GLY A 141 -6.36 4.87 -24.22
C GLY A 141 -6.92 3.57 -24.82
N GLU A 142 -6.22 2.94 -25.77
CA GLU A 142 -6.62 1.67 -26.35
C GLU A 142 -6.19 0.50 -25.46
N LYS A 143 -7.06 -0.53 -25.34
CA LYS A 143 -6.77 -1.72 -24.53
C LYS A 143 -5.73 -2.59 -25.23
N VAL A 144 -4.56 -2.74 -24.61
CA VAL A 144 -3.53 -3.67 -25.08
C VAL A 144 -3.62 -5.03 -24.38
N TRP A 145 -4.24 -5.07 -23.20
CA TRP A 145 -4.46 -6.28 -22.43
C TRP A 145 -5.70 -6.15 -21.53
N LYS A 146 -6.32 -7.29 -21.20
CA LYS A 146 -7.41 -7.37 -20.23
C LYS A 146 -7.35 -8.68 -19.44
N LEU A 147 -7.83 -8.65 -18.20
CA LEU A 147 -7.92 -9.83 -17.34
C LEU A 147 -9.08 -10.75 -17.75
N GLY A 148 -10.15 -10.18 -18.30
CA GLY A 148 -11.34 -10.94 -18.72
C GLY A 148 -12.37 -11.11 -17.60
N THR A 149 -12.36 -10.22 -16.62
CA THR A 149 -13.32 -10.19 -15.49
C THR A 149 -14.46 -9.21 -15.74
N ALA A 150 -14.71 -8.80 -16.99
CA ALA A 150 -15.87 -7.96 -17.30
C ALA A 150 -17.20 -8.70 -17.02
N GLY A 151 -18.13 -8.05 -16.31
CA GLY A 151 -19.52 -8.51 -16.17
C GLY A 151 -20.11 -8.24 -14.79
N MET A 152 -21.42 -8.53 -14.63
CA MET A 152 -22.18 -8.22 -13.41
C MET A 152 -21.55 -8.82 -12.14
N LYS A 153 -20.86 -9.97 -12.25
CA LYS A 153 -20.20 -10.61 -11.11
C LYS A 153 -19.11 -9.73 -10.50
N TYR A 154 -18.39 -8.96 -11.31
CA TYR A 154 -17.22 -8.20 -10.88
C TYR A 154 -17.42 -6.69 -11.00
N ALA A 155 -18.57 -6.23 -11.51
CA ALA A 155 -18.86 -4.82 -11.67
C ALA A 155 -18.73 -4.05 -10.34
N GLY A 156 -18.05 -2.91 -10.39
CA GLY A 156 -17.73 -2.12 -9.19
C GLY A 156 -16.68 -2.75 -8.27
N SER A 157 -15.89 -3.72 -8.75
CA SER A 157 -14.76 -4.24 -7.97
C SER A 157 -13.61 -3.23 -7.91
N ASP A 158 -12.92 -3.24 -6.78
CA ASP A 158 -11.63 -2.59 -6.62
C ASP A 158 -10.49 -3.60 -6.73
N LEU A 159 -9.30 -3.13 -7.12
CA LEU A 159 -8.09 -3.95 -7.10
C LEU A 159 -7.41 -3.87 -5.73
N LEU A 160 -7.21 -5.03 -5.12
CA LEU A 160 -6.53 -5.20 -3.84
C LEU A 160 -5.17 -5.87 -4.04
N VAL A 161 -4.13 -5.32 -3.40
CA VAL A 161 -2.77 -5.89 -3.37
C VAL A 161 -2.49 -6.46 -1.97
N LEU A 162 -2.46 -7.78 -1.84
CA LEU A 162 -2.40 -8.43 -0.54
C LEU A 162 -0.99 -8.91 -0.20
N ASP A 163 -0.64 -8.79 1.09
CA ASP A 163 0.63 -9.27 1.66
C ASP A 163 0.94 -10.74 1.39
N ALA A 164 -0.09 -11.54 1.15
CA ALA A 164 0.02 -12.95 0.85
C ALA A 164 0.66 -13.25 -0.53
N GLY A 165 0.88 -12.23 -1.38
CA GLY A 165 1.51 -12.43 -2.68
C GLY A 165 0.53 -12.68 -3.82
N TYR A 166 -0.68 -12.13 -3.73
CA TYR A 166 -1.65 -12.16 -4.82
C TYR A 166 -2.41 -10.83 -4.89
N ILE A 167 -2.90 -10.53 -6.09
CA ILE A 167 -3.89 -9.47 -6.29
C ILE A 167 -5.30 -10.06 -6.28
N CYS A 168 -6.27 -9.24 -5.92
CA CYS A 168 -7.66 -9.62 -5.89
C CYS A 168 -8.57 -8.53 -6.45
N LEU A 169 -9.62 -8.91 -7.17
CA LEU A 169 -10.76 -8.03 -7.43
C LEU A 169 -11.81 -8.22 -6.34
N ALA A 170 -12.15 -7.16 -5.61
CA ALA A 170 -13.00 -7.25 -4.45
C ALA A 170 -14.14 -6.23 -4.45
N ILE A 171 -15.29 -6.65 -3.93
CA ILE A 171 -16.45 -5.79 -3.64
C ILE A 171 -16.69 -5.81 -2.14
N ASN A 172 -16.75 -4.65 -1.49
CA ASN A 172 -16.88 -4.54 -0.03
C ASN A 172 -15.87 -5.44 0.70
N ALA A 173 -14.63 -5.41 0.22
CA ALA A 173 -13.51 -6.22 0.72
C ALA A 173 -13.70 -7.76 0.57
N THR A 174 -14.75 -8.23 -0.09
CA THR A 174 -14.92 -9.65 -0.42
C THR A 174 -14.22 -9.96 -1.73
N CYS A 175 -13.24 -10.87 -1.69
CA CYS A 175 -12.48 -11.26 -2.87
C CYS A 175 -13.30 -12.14 -3.83
N LEU A 176 -13.47 -11.70 -5.07
CA LEU A 176 -14.28 -12.39 -6.09
C LEU A 176 -13.43 -13.10 -7.15
N TRP A 177 -12.20 -12.63 -7.36
CA TRP A 177 -11.18 -13.23 -8.21
C TRP A 177 -9.80 -13.00 -7.59
N LYS A 178 -8.88 -13.95 -7.69
CA LYS A 178 -7.48 -13.83 -7.24
C LYS A 178 -6.52 -14.34 -8.31
N SER A 179 -5.29 -13.81 -8.31
CA SER A 179 -4.26 -14.13 -9.31
C SER A 179 -3.58 -15.50 -9.17
N THR A 180 -4.07 -16.35 -8.27
CA THR A 180 -3.47 -17.66 -7.95
C THR A 180 -4.39 -18.85 -8.28
N ASP A 181 -5.54 -18.59 -8.91
CA ASP A 181 -6.45 -19.62 -9.43
C ASP A 181 -6.07 -20.08 -10.86
#